data_AF-A0A089PDH7-F1
#
_entry.id   AF-A0A089PDH7-F1
#
_cell.length_a   1.000
_cell.length_b   1.000
_cell.length_c   1.000
_cell.angle_alpha   90.00
_cell.angle_beta   90.00
_cell.angle_gamma   90.00
#
_symmetry.space_group_name_H-M   'P 1'
#
loop_
_entity.id
_entity.type
_entity.pdbx_description
1 polymer ?
#
loop_
_entity_poly.entity_id
_entity_poly.type
_entity_poly.pdbx_seq_one_letter_code
_entity_poly.pdbx_strand_id
1 'polypeptide(L)'
;MLRANFFKFFKYQKNSSHQIVQYNSYENFSLEDQIQTKIIEIDQKIFENNKALVEAQIVKLRSTFSKTNNFIEQIGKNVYKTKLNNSINCYQTQLKELYLSRRQLEINLEKLKGIFWLNRIKRLLRIILIGFSIFLTIFIFLSGFIIIIYLMPLIILILLGYFVSQQRY
;
A
#
# COMPACT_ATOMS: atom_id res chain seq x y z
N MET A 1 17.84 2.27 39.66
CA MET A 1 18.64 1.03 39.51
C MET A 1 17.76 -0.17 39.86
N LEU A 2 17.01 -0.72 38.90
CA LEU A 2 16.28 -1.98 39.06
C LEU A 2 16.37 -2.73 37.72
N ARG A 3 17.50 -3.39 37.52
CA ARG A 3 17.75 -4.26 36.37
C ARG A 3 18.29 -5.57 36.93
N ALA A 4 17.90 -6.66 36.27
CA ALA A 4 18.35 -8.04 36.47
C ALA A 4 17.59 -8.86 37.51
N ASN A 5 16.53 -9.55 37.05
CA ASN A 5 16.31 -10.96 37.42
C ASN A 5 15.31 -11.74 36.53
N PHE A 6 14.79 -11.17 35.45
CA PHE A 6 13.84 -11.89 34.58
C PHE A 6 14.47 -12.91 33.60
N PHE A 7 15.78 -12.93 33.42
CA PHE A 7 16.43 -13.75 32.37
C PHE A 7 17.01 -15.11 32.84
N LYS A 8 16.77 -15.55 34.08
CA LYS A 8 17.31 -16.84 34.57
C LYS A 8 16.47 -18.07 34.23
N PHE A 9 15.35 -17.93 33.52
CA PHE A 9 14.45 -19.05 33.19
C PHE A 9 14.93 -19.94 32.03
N PHE A 10 15.88 -19.48 31.20
CA PHE A 10 16.40 -20.28 30.08
C PHE A 10 17.75 -20.92 30.43
N LYS A 11 17.77 -21.83 31.40
CA LYS A 11 18.88 -22.78 31.54
C LYS A 11 18.75 -23.84 30.44
N TYR A 12 19.49 -23.63 29.35
CA TYR A 12 19.59 -24.54 28.23
C TYR A 12 20.29 -25.84 28.69
N GLN A 13 19.55 -26.94 28.78
CA GLN A 13 20.11 -28.27 29.03
C GLN A 13 20.71 -28.77 27.72
N LYS A 14 22.05 -28.80 27.65
CA LYS A 14 22.78 -29.25 26.46
C LYS A 14 22.71 -30.78 26.38
N ASN A 15 21.69 -31.29 25.70
CA ASN A 15 21.53 -32.73 25.46
C ASN A 15 22.28 -33.16 24.19
N SER A 16 22.74 -34.41 24.21
CA SER A 16 23.87 -34.96 23.49
C SER A 16 23.68 -35.30 21.99
N SER A 17 24.79 -35.19 21.27
CA SER A 17 25.26 -36.07 20.18
C SER A 17 24.34 -36.38 18.98
N HIS A 18 23.58 -35.41 18.49
CA HIS A 18 23.06 -35.46 17.12
C HIS A 18 23.80 -34.42 16.30
N GLN A 19 24.70 -34.87 15.42
CA GLN A 19 25.25 -33.99 14.38
C GLN A 19 24.07 -33.60 13.49
N ILE A 20 23.70 -32.32 13.53
CA ILE A 20 22.79 -31.74 12.54
C ILE A 20 23.57 -31.76 11.22
N VAL A 21 23.38 -32.82 10.43
CA VAL A 21 23.90 -32.87 9.06
C VAL A 21 23.09 -31.85 8.27
N GLN A 22 23.69 -30.70 8.01
CA GLN A 22 23.11 -29.68 7.14
C GLN A 22 23.14 -30.22 5.71
N TYR A 23 22.00 -30.72 5.25
CA TYR A 23 21.86 -31.18 3.87
C TYR A 23 21.82 -29.94 2.95
N ASN A 24 22.95 -29.63 2.32
CA ASN A 24 23.00 -28.63 1.24
C ASN A 24 22.36 -29.24 -0.01
N SER A 25 21.02 -29.29 -0.06
CA SER A 25 20.34 -29.76 -1.28
C SER A 25 20.41 -28.68 -2.35
N TYR A 26 21.17 -28.95 -3.42
CA TYR A 26 21.15 -28.17 -4.67
C TYR A 26 19.71 -27.94 -5.22
N GLU A 27 18.75 -28.80 -4.87
CA GLU A 27 17.33 -28.65 -5.22
C GLU A 27 16.66 -27.38 -4.66
N ASN A 28 17.05 -26.91 -3.48
CA ASN A 28 16.45 -25.69 -2.92
C ASN A 28 16.88 -24.44 -3.69
N PHE A 29 18.13 -24.43 -4.18
CA PHE A 29 18.65 -23.34 -5.00
C PHE A 29 17.92 -23.28 -6.36
N SER A 30 17.69 -24.45 -6.98
CA SER A 30 16.95 -24.52 -8.25
C SER A 30 15.47 -24.14 -8.11
N LEU A 31 14.84 -24.42 -6.96
CA LEU A 31 13.46 -24.03 -6.69
C LEU A 31 13.31 -22.53 -6.41
N GLU A 32 14.25 -21.92 -5.68
CA GLU A 32 14.23 -20.47 -5.47
C GLU A 32 14.36 -19.70 -6.79
N ASP A 33 15.28 -20.12 -7.66
CA ASP A 33 15.48 -19.50 -8.96
C ASP A 33 14.25 -19.67 -9.86
N GLN A 34 13.65 -20.86 -9.89
CA GLN A 34 12.40 -21.10 -10.64
C GLN A 34 11.25 -20.20 -10.15
N ILE A 35 11.12 -19.99 -8.84
CA ILE A 35 10.09 -19.12 -8.29
C ILE A 35 10.38 -17.66 -8.64
N GLN A 36 11.65 -17.23 -8.60
CA GLN A 36 12.03 -15.88 -9.02
C GLN A 36 11.75 -15.63 -10.51
N THR A 37 12.08 -16.58 -11.40
CA THR A 37 11.75 -16.48 -12.83
C THR A 37 10.24 -16.34 -13.03
N LYS A 38 9.42 -17.15 -12.34
CA LYS A 38 7.95 -17.04 -12.42
C LYS A 38 7.42 -15.69 -11.92
N ILE A 39 8.04 -15.10 -10.89
CA ILE A 39 7.67 -13.75 -10.43
C ILE A 39 7.98 -12.73 -11.52
N ILE A 40 9.14 -12.81 -12.17
CA ILE A 40 9.53 -11.91 -13.27
C ILE A 40 8.56 -12.03 -14.45
N GLU A 41 8.17 -13.25 -14.83
CA GLU A 41 7.17 -13.48 -15.89
C GLU A 41 5.81 -12.85 -15.55
N ILE A 42 5.39 -12.96 -14.28
CA ILE A 42 4.14 -12.32 -13.83
C ILE A 42 4.28 -10.80 -13.85
N ASP A 43 5.43 -10.25 -13.47
CA ASP A 43 5.68 -8.81 -13.49
C ASP A 43 5.62 -8.26 -14.93
N GLN A 44 6.15 -8.99 -15.91
CA GLN A 44 6.01 -8.66 -17.33
C GLN A 44 4.55 -8.66 -17.77
N LYS A 45 3.78 -9.71 -17.43
CA LYS A 45 2.34 -9.79 -17.75
C LYS A 45 1.54 -8.67 -17.08
N ILE A 46 1.87 -8.28 -15.85
CA ILE A 46 1.26 -7.15 -15.16
C ILE A 46 1.56 -5.86 -15.92
N PHE A 47 2.81 -5.64 -16.36
CA PHE A 47 3.19 -4.46 -17.11
C PHE A 47 2.43 -4.37 -18.45
N GLU A 48 2.37 -5.46 -19.20
CA GLU A 48 1.62 -5.54 -20.46
C GLU A 48 0.13 -5.26 -20.27
N ASN A 49 -0.50 -5.88 -19.28
CA ASN A 49 -1.92 -5.67 -18.98
C ASN A 49 -2.21 -4.25 -18.50
N ASN A 50 -1.32 -3.65 -17.70
CA ASN A 50 -1.45 -2.26 -17.28
C ASN A 50 -1.38 -1.30 -18.47
N LYS A 51 -0.44 -1.53 -19.40
CA LYS A 51 -0.33 -0.74 -20.63
C LYS A 51 -1.61 -0.83 -21.46
N ALA A 52 -2.10 -2.04 -21.71
CA ALA A 52 -3.34 -2.26 -22.45
C ALA A 52 -4.57 -1.63 -21.78
N LEU A 53 -4.62 -1.67 -20.44
CA LEU A 53 -5.69 -1.04 -19.66
C LEU A 53 -5.65 0.49 -19.75
N VAL A 54 -4.48 1.11 -19.69
CA VAL A 54 -4.31 2.56 -19.88
C VAL A 54 -4.74 2.97 -21.28
N GLU A 55 -4.30 2.24 -22.32
CA GLU A 55 -4.72 2.48 -23.70
C GLU A 55 -6.24 2.39 -23.85
N ALA A 56 -6.87 1.36 -23.28
CA ALA A 56 -8.32 1.20 -23.29
C ALA A 56 -9.05 2.34 -22.56
N GLN A 57 -8.50 2.85 -21.45
CA GLN A 57 -9.05 4.01 -20.75
C GLN A 57 -8.92 5.30 -21.56
N ILE A 58 -7.79 5.52 -22.24
CA ILE A 58 -7.61 6.66 -23.14
C ILE A 58 -8.64 6.62 -24.29
N VAL A 59 -8.84 5.44 -24.88
CA VAL A 59 -9.86 5.23 -25.92
C VAL A 59 -11.28 5.48 -25.38
N LYS A 60 -11.56 5.07 -24.13
CA LYS A 60 -12.83 5.34 -23.45
C LYS A 60 -13.06 6.83 -23.24
N LEU A 61 -12.05 7.57 -22.80
CA LEU A 61 -12.12 9.02 -22.65
C LEU A 61 -12.37 9.68 -24.00
N ARG A 62 -11.55 9.36 -25.02
CA ARG A 62 -11.67 9.92 -26.38
C ARG A 62 -13.06 9.67 -26.99
N SER A 63 -13.60 8.46 -26.85
CA SER A 63 -14.94 8.13 -27.34
C SER A 63 -16.06 8.79 -26.55
N THR A 64 -15.85 9.08 -25.26
CA THR A 64 -16.84 9.82 -24.43
C THR A 64 -16.94 11.28 -24.86
N PHE A 65 -15.80 11.91 -25.20
CA PHE A 65 -15.75 13.31 -25.66
C PHE A 65 -16.12 13.51 -27.13
N SER A 66 -16.30 12.46 -27.94
CA SER A 66 -16.79 12.62 -29.31
C SER A 66 -18.29 12.95 -29.34
N LYS A 67 -18.67 14.05 -30.00
CA LYS A 67 -20.08 14.38 -30.28
C LYS A 67 -20.60 13.45 -31.39
N THR A 68 -21.80 12.91 -31.22
CA THR A 68 -22.50 12.08 -32.22
C THR A 68 -23.86 12.68 -32.48
N ASN A 69 -24.22 12.93 -33.74
CA ASN A 69 -25.49 13.57 -34.09
C ASN A 69 -26.53 12.57 -34.65
N ASN A 70 -26.15 11.34 -34.99
CA ASN A 70 -27.01 10.36 -35.65
C ASN A 70 -27.42 9.17 -34.75
N PHE A 71 -28.66 8.70 -34.88
CA PHE A 71 -29.21 7.57 -34.10
C PHE A 71 -28.47 6.23 -34.35
N ILE A 72 -28.17 5.91 -35.62
CA ILE A 72 -27.40 4.69 -35.99
C ILE A 72 -26.00 4.73 -35.37
N GLU A 73 -25.40 5.92 -35.37
CA GLU A 73 -24.08 6.18 -34.79
C GLU A 73 -24.09 6.05 -33.25
N GLN A 74 -25.21 6.39 -32.62
CA GLN A 74 -25.45 6.22 -31.19
C GLN A 74 -25.55 4.74 -30.77
N ILE A 75 -26.23 3.91 -31.57
CA ILE A 75 -26.29 2.44 -31.36
C ILE A 75 -24.89 1.83 -31.51
N GLY A 76 -24.19 2.15 -32.59
CA GLY A 76 -22.82 1.68 -32.84
C GLY A 76 -21.86 2.08 -31.71
N LYS A 77 -21.95 3.32 -31.23
CA LYS A 77 -21.18 3.83 -30.08
C LYS A 77 -21.50 3.07 -28.79
N ASN A 78 -22.76 2.71 -28.55
CA ASN A 78 -23.14 1.92 -27.37
C ASN A 78 -22.56 0.51 -27.41
N VAL A 79 -22.65 -0.19 -28.55
CA VAL A 79 -22.06 -1.53 -28.70
C VAL A 79 -20.54 -1.47 -28.51
N TYR A 80 -19.88 -0.48 -29.12
CA TYR A 80 -18.45 -0.25 -28.96
C TYR A 80 -18.07 0.03 -27.50
N LYS A 81 -18.82 0.90 -26.80
CA LYS A 81 -18.63 1.23 -25.39
C LYS A 81 -18.78 0.00 -24.49
N THR A 82 -19.75 -0.86 -24.77
CA THR A 82 -19.94 -2.13 -24.03
C THR A 82 -18.78 -3.08 -24.24
N LYS A 83 -18.33 -3.29 -25.49
CA LYS A 83 -17.13 -4.10 -25.78
C LYS A 83 -15.89 -3.54 -25.08
N LEU A 84 -15.68 -2.23 -25.13
CA LEU A 84 -14.56 -1.55 -24.48
C LEU A 84 -14.60 -1.72 -22.96
N ASN A 85 -15.77 -1.57 -22.33
CA ASN A 85 -15.93 -1.82 -20.90
C ASN A 85 -15.67 -3.29 -20.53
N ASN A 86 -16.12 -4.23 -21.36
CA ASN A 86 -15.85 -5.66 -21.15
C ASN A 86 -14.35 -5.95 -21.25
N SER A 87 -13.64 -5.35 -22.21
CA SER A 87 -12.19 -5.48 -22.32
C SER A 87 -11.47 -4.88 -21.10
N ILE A 88 -11.88 -3.70 -20.64
CA ILE A 88 -11.33 -3.08 -19.42
C ILE A 88 -11.55 -4.00 -18.21
N ASN A 89 -12.75 -4.56 -18.05
CA ASN A 89 -13.06 -5.47 -16.95
C ASN A 89 -12.26 -6.78 -17.02
N CYS A 90 -12.03 -7.30 -18.24
CA CYS A 90 -11.17 -8.46 -18.47
C CYS A 90 -9.74 -8.19 -17.99
N TYR A 91 -9.13 -7.07 -18.42
CA TYR A 91 -7.80 -6.67 -17.96
C TYR A 91 -7.73 -6.45 -16.45
N GLN A 92 -8.74 -5.82 -15.85
CA GLN A 92 -8.81 -5.64 -14.39
C GLN A 92 -8.86 -6.98 -13.64
N THR A 93 -9.64 -7.94 -14.15
CA THR A 93 -9.76 -9.28 -13.56
C THR A 93 -8.44 -10.04 -13.67
N GLN A 94 -7.82 -10.04 -14.86
CA GLN A 94 -6.52 -10.66 -15.07
C GLN A 94 -5.43 -10.04 -14.20
N LEU A 95 -5.39 -8.70 -14.06
CA LEU A 95 -4.45 -8.04 -13.16
C LEU A 95 -4.64 -8.49 -11.71
N LYS A 96 -5.89 -8.60 -11.25
CA LYS A 96 -6.20 -9.10 -9.90
C LYS A 96 -5.65 -10.51 -9.69
N GLU A 97 -5.86 -11.41 -10.66
CA GLU A 97 -5.35 -12.79 -10.60
C GLU A 97 -3.81 -12.85 -10.63
N LEU A 98 -3.17 -12.05 -11.47
CA LEU A 98 -1.71 -11.94 -11.54
C LEU A 98 -1.13 -11.43 -10.21
N TYR A 99 -1.71 -10.40 -9.61
CA TYR A 99 -1.26 -9.89 -8.30
C TYR A 99 -1.44 -10.91 -7.17
N LEU A 100 -2.54 -11.68 -7.17
CA LEU A 100 -2.74 -12.76 -6.21
C LEU A 100 -1.69 -13.87 -6.40
N SER A 101 -1.44 -14.27 -7.64
CA SER A 101 -0.46 -15.30 -7.98
C SER A 101 0.96 -14.88 -7.60
N ARG A 102 1.33 -13.63 -7.93
CA ARG A 102 2.61 -13.00 -7.53
C ARG A 102 2.78 -13.05 -6.02
N ARG A 103 1.77 -12.62 -5.28
CA ARG A 103 1.80 -12.62 -3.81
C ARG A 103 1.95 -14.02 -3.24
N GLN A 104 1.31 -15.03 -3.83
CA GLN A 104 1.46 -16.42 -3.40
C GLN A 104 2.89 -16.94 -3.62
N LEU A 105 3.50 -16.61 -4.76
CA LEU A 105 4.89 -16.96 -5.04
C LEU A 105 5.87 -16.26 -4.11
N GLU A 106 5.67 -14.97 -3.82
CA GLU A 106 6.46 -14.22 -2.84
C GLU A 106 6.39 -14.87 -1.45
N ILE A 107 5.19 -15.27 -1.00
CA ILE A 107 5.03 -15.96 0.28
C ILE A 107 5.76 -17.31 0.27
N ASN A 108 5.69 -18.06 -0.82
CA ASN A 108 6.39 -19.33 -0.93
C ASN A 108 7.91 -19.13 -0.89
N LEU A 109 8.42 -18.10 -1.56
CA LEU A 109 9.83 -17.70 -1.53
C LEU A 109 10.26 -17.29 -0.12
N GLU A 110 9.45 -16.50 0.59
CA GLU A 110 9.72 -16.11 1.99
C GLU A 110 9.76 -17.32 2.94
N LYS A 111 8.94 -18.35 2.69
CA LYS A 111 8.94 -19.60 3.45
C LYS A 111 10.20 -20.42 3.16
N LEU A 112 10.60 -20.55 1.89
CA LEU A 112 11.82 -21.25 1.49
C LEU A 112 13.07 -20.62 2.12
N LYS A 113 13.13 -19.28 2.16
CA LYS A 113 14.22 -18.53 2.81
C LYS A 113 14.17 -18.54 4.34
N GLY A 114 13.08 -19.02 4.95
CA GLY A 114 12.85 -18.98 6.40
C GLY A 114 12.60 -17.58 6.97
N ILE A 115 12.40 -16.55 6.13
CA ILE A 115 12.24 -15.14 6.53
C ILE A 115 10.76 -14.76 6.74
N PHE A 116 9.82 -15.65 6.41
CA PHE A 116 8.37 -15.42 6.45
C PHE A 116 7.87 -14.69 7.71
N TRP A 117 8.20 -15.19 8.91
CA TRP A 117 7.75 -14.59 10.16
C TRP A 117 8.37 -13.21 10.41
N LEU A 118 9.64 -13.05 10.06
CA LEU A 118 10.38 -11.81 10.25
C LEU A 118 9.79 -10.70 9.36
N ASN A 119 9.50 -11.00 8.09
CA ASN A 119 8.85 -10.06 7.18
C ASN A 119 7.42 -9.74 7.60
N ARG A 120 6.68 -10.72 8.14
CA ARG A 120 5.31 -10.50 8.62
C ARG A 120 5.27 -9.54 9.81
N ILE A 121 6.19 -9.70 10.78
CA ILE A 121 6.33 -8.79 11.92
C ILE A 121 6.74 -7.38 11.44
N LYS A 122 7.73 -7.27 10.54
CA LYS A 122 8.13 -5.99 9.95
C LYS A 122 6.98 -5.26 9.25
N ARG A 123 6.13 -5.99 8.53
CA ARG A 123 4.97 -5.43 7.84
C ARG A 123 3.94 -4.87 8.82
N LEU A 124 3.63 -5.60 9.89
CA LEU A 124 2.74 -5.14 10.95
C LEU A 124 3.28 -3.89 11.65
N LEU A 125 4.58 -3.90 11.98
CA LEU A 125 5.24 -2.76 12.63
C LEU A 125 5.19 -1.51 11.74
N ARG A 126 5.38 -1.66 10.43
CA ARG A 126 5.24 -0.55 9.46
C ARG A 126 3.82 0.02 9.44
N ILE A 127 2.79 -0.83 9.47
CA ILE A 127 1.39 -0.39 9.49
C ILE A 127 1.09 0.40 10.77
N ILE A 128 1.53 -0.09 11.92
CA ILE A 128 1.37 0.58 13.21
C ILE A 128 2.05 1.95 13.19
N LEU A 129 3.28 2.03 12.66
CA LEU A 129 4.05 3.26 12.61
C LEU A 129 3.42 4.32 11.69
N ILE A 130 2.91 3.92 10.52
CA ILE A 130 2.18 4.80 9.62
C ILE A 130 0.88 5.30 10.28
N GLY A 131 0.11 4.39 10.89
CA GLY A 131 -1.12 4.75 11.60
C GLY A 131 -0.87 5.73 12.73
N PHE A 132 0.18 5.51 13.52
CA PHE A 132 0.59 6.41 14.59
C PHE A 132 1.00 7.79 14.06
N SER A 133 1.74 7.85 12.95
CA SER A 133 2.13 9.11 12.33
C SER A 133 0.92 9.92 11.85
N ILE A 134 -0.07 9.27 11.21
CA ILE A 134 -1.30 9.92 10.77
C ILE A 134 -2.08 10.45 11.98
N PHE A 135 -2.24 9.63 13.02
CA PHE A 135 -2.92 10.01 14.26
C PHE A 135 -2.26 11.23 14.91
N LEU A 136 -0.92 11.23 14.99
CA LEU A 136 -0.15 12.32 15.59
C LEU A 136 -0.32 13.63 14.79
N THR A 137 -0.30 13.58 13.46
CA THR A 137 -0.55 14.76 12.61
C THR A 137 -1.95 15.33 12.85
N ILE A 138 -2.97 14.48 12.89
CA ILE A 138 -4.36 14.88 13.15
C ILE A 138 -4.47 15.49 14.56
N PHE A 139 -3.83 14.88 15.55
CA PHE A 139 -3.84 15.36 16.93
C PHE A 139 -3.19 16.75 17.06
N ILE A 140 -2.02 16.96 16.45
CA ILE A 140 -1.36 18.27 16.44
C ILE A 140 -2.26 19.31 15.75
N PHE A 141 -2.87 18.96 14.62
CA PHE A 141 -3.75 19.86 13.90
C PHE A 141 -4.98 20.27 14.73
N LEU A 142 -5.66 19.31 15.36
CA LEU A 142 -6.80 19.61 16.24
C LEU A 142 -6.38 20.46 17.44
N SER A 143 -5.27 20.11 18.09
CA SER A 143 -4.74 20.87 19.24
C SER A 143 -4.43 22.31 18.86
N GLY A 144 -3.77 22.53 17.71
CA GLY A 144 -3.51 23.86 17.18
C GLY A 144 -4.78 24.65 16.88
N PHE A 145 -5.79 24.00 16.29
CA PHE A 145 -7.07 24.64 16.00
C PHE A 145 -7.80 25.09 17.29
N ILE A 146 -7.78 24.26 18.32
CA ILE A 146 -8.35 24.60 19.64
C ILE A 146 -7.66 25.84 20.22
N ILE A 147 -6.32 25.88 20.18
CA ILE A 147 -5.54 27.02 20.67
C ILE A 147 -5.95 28.32 19.94
N ILE A 148 -6.10 28.28 18.61
CA ILE A 148 -6.52 29.44 17.82
C ILE A 148 -7.92 29.91 18.23
N ILE A 149 -8.88 29.00 18.39
CA ILE A 149 -10.24 29.34 18.83
C ILE A 149 -10.21 30.06 20.18
N TYR A 150 -9.38 29.59 21.12
CA TYR A 150 -9.29 30.21 22.45
C TYR A 150 -8.52 31.54 22.46
N LEU A 151 -7.50 31.71 21.62
CA LEU A 151 -6.72 32.96 21.55
C LEU A 151 -7.40 34.06 20.72
N MET A 152 -8.22 33.70 19.73
CA MET A 152 -8.84 34.66 18.82
C MET A 152 -9.65 35.76 19.53
N PRO A 153 -10.52 35.46 20.53
CA PRO A 153 -11.24 36.51 21.28
C PRO A 153 -10.32 37.47 22.03
N LEU A 154 -9.21 36.95 22.57
CA LEU A 154 -8.24 37.74 23.32
C LEU A 154 -7.48 38.70 22.37
N ILE A 155 -7.08 38.21 21.19
CA ILE A 155 -6.45 39.04 20.15
C ILE A 155 -7.41 40.14 19.68
N ILE A 156 -8.69 39.82 19.47
CA ILE A 156 -9.72 40.79 19.10
C ILE A 156 -9.88 41.87 20.18
N LEU A 157 -9.93 41.49 21.45
CA LEU A 157 -10.00 42.42 22.58
C LEU A 157 -8.79 43.37 22.62
N ILE A 158 -7.57 42.86 22.43
CA ILE A 158 -6.35 43.68 22.39
C ILE A 158 -6.41 44.66 21.22
N LEU A 159 -6.80 44.21 20.03
CA LEU A 159 -6.92 45.08 18.85
C LEU A 159 -7.99 46.17 19.04
N LEU A 160 -9.16 45.82 19.58
CA LEU A 160 -10.20 46.81 19.89
C LEU A 160 -9.72 47.83 20.92
N GLY A 161 -9.03 47.38 21.98
CA GLY A 161 -8.43 48.27 22.97
C GLY A 161 -7.41 49.24 22.35
N TYR A 162 -6.56 48.74 21.45
CA TYR A 162 -5.59 49.55 20.71
C TYR A 162 -6.28 50.60 19.83
N PHE A 163 -7.28 50.21 19.03
CA PHE A 163 -8.03 51.13 18.18
C PHE A 163 -8.73 52.23 19.00
N VAL A 164 -9.39 51.88 20.10
CA VAL A 164 -10.07 52.84 20.97
C VAL A 164 -9.05 53.80 21.63
N SER A 165 -7.88 53.30 22.03
CA SER A 165 -6.83 54.14 22.61
C SER A 165 -6.23 55.11 21.59
N GLN A 166 -6.09 54.70 20.32
CA GLN A 166 -5.56 55.56 19.26
C GLN A 166 -6.55 56.64 18.83
N GLN A 167 -7.86 56.37 18.95
CA GLN A 167 -8.90 57.34 18.61
C GLN A 167 -9.12 58.41 19.71
N ARG A 168 -8.58 58.18 20.91
CA ARG A 168 -8.66 59.10 22.06
C ARG A 168 -7.45 60.05 22.20
N TYR A 169 -6.36 59.78 21.49
CA TYR A 169 -5.19 60.67 21.37
C TYR A 169 -5.21 61.37 20.01
#